data_AF-D4H2W0-F1
#
_entry.id   AF-D4H2W0-F1
#
_cell.length_a   1.000
_cell.length_b   1.000
_cell.length_c   1.000
_cell.angle_alpha   90.00
_cell.angle_beta   90.00
_cell.angle_gamma   90.00
#
_symmetry.space_group_name_H-M   'P 1'
#
loop_
_entity.id
_entity.type
_entity.pdbx_description
1 polymer ?
#
loop_
_entity_poly.entity_id
_entity_poly.type
_entity_poly.pdbx_seq_one_letter_code
_entity_poly.pdbx_strand_id
1 'polypeptide(L)'
;MGRVTKESWVIMRRDYEEGLYDLSELAKSCGVMLQTIKKRADSEGWKRPESDRTLRRLKNHRVQMLDAICNSTMEGLRKADNLLSECDCLRDVELHSKTVKNYKDICIGKSPDELLKEETQASSGIEELTAELGHLSSEDIKAVLNESE
;
A
#
# COMPACT_ATOMS: atom_id res chain seq x y z
N MET A 1 -14.91 28.35 -2.39
CA MET A 1 -14.87 27.20 -3.33
C MET A 1 -13.45 27.06 -3.83
N GLY A 2 -12.81 25.91 -3.61
CA GLY A 2 -11.46 25.64 -4.09
C GLY A 2 -11.45 25.55 -5.62
N ARG A 3 -10.51 26.24 -6.27
CA ARG A 3 -10.29 26.11 -7.72
C ARG A 3 -9.37 24.93 -7.95
N VAL A 4 -9.81 23.97 -8.76
CA VAL A 4 -8.95 22.87 -9.22
C VAL A 4 -7.87 23.45 -10.13
N THR A 5 -6.60 23.26 -9.77
CA THR A 5 -5.47 23.63 -10.62
C THR A 5 -5.37 22.69 -11.82
N LYS A 6 -4.69 23.11 -12.88
CA LYS A 6 -4.50 22.27 -14.07
C LYS A 6 -3.80 20.95 -13.73
N GLU A 7 -2.83 20.99 -12.83
CA GLU A 7 -2.07 19.81 -12.37
C GLU A 7 -2.95 18.84 -11.57
N SER A 8 -3.70 19.35 -10.59
CA SER A 8 -4.63 18.50 -9.81
C SER A 8 -5.68 17.85 -10.72
N TRP A 9 -6.15 18.53 -11.76
CA TRP A 9 -7.09 17.95 -12.72
C TRP A 9 -6.50 16.78 -13.53
N VAL A 10 -5.23 16.88 -13.94
CA VAL A 10 -4.53 15.81 -14.66
C VAL A 10 -4.35 14.59 -13.76
N ILE A 11 -3.99 14.81 -12.49
CA ILE A 11 -3.85 13.74 -11.50
C ILE A 11 -5.21 13.06 -11.25
N MET A 12 -6.28 13.84 -11.04
CA MET A 12 -7.63 13.33 -10.86
C MET A 12 -8.10 12.46 -12.02
N ARG A 13 -7.79 12.88 -13.26
CA ARG A 13 -8.11 12.09 -14.46
C ARG A 13 -7.42 10.74 -14.41
N ARG A 14 -6.10 10.75 -14.22
CA ARG A 14 -5.30 9.53 -14.17
C ARG A 14 -5.84 8.59 -13.10
N ASP A 15 -6.06 9.08 -11.89
CA ASP A 15 -6.48 8.23 -10.79
C ASP A 15 -7.93 7.69 -10.99
N TYR A 16 -8.79 8.44 -11.68
CA TYR A 16 -10.12 7.98 -12.09
C TYR A 16 -10.04 6.89 -13.18
N GLU A 17 -9.24 7.11 -14.22
CA GLU A 17 -9.06 6.19 -15.35
C GLU A 17 -8.25 4.93 -14.98
N GLU A 18 -7.42 5.00 -13.93
CA GLU A 18 -6.78 3.83 -13.31
C GLU A 18 -7.71 3.10 -12.33
N GLY A 19 -8.84 3.72 -12.00
CA GLY A 19 -9.86 3.16 -11.11
C GLY A 19 -9.53 3.25 -9.62
N LEU A 20 -8.50 4.04 -9.25
CA LEU A 20 -8.07 4.28 -7.87
C LEU A 20 -9.10 5.08 -7.07
N TYR A 21 -9.78 6.03 -7.70
CA TYR A 21 -10.82 6.82 -7.04
C TYR A 21 -12.09 6.89 -7.86
N ASP A 22 -13.23 7.08 -7.19
CA ASP A 22 -14.45 7.52 -7.85
C ASP A 22 -14.57 9.05 -7.89
N LEU A 23 -15.49 9.57 -8.70
CA LEU A 23 -15.68 11.03 -8.83
C LEU A 23 -16.08 11.69 -7.50
N SER A 24 -16.70 10.96 -6.58
CA SER A 24 -17.13 11.47 -5.27
C SER A 24 -15.97 11.59 -4.29
N GLU A 25 -15.04 10.64 -4.33
CA GLU A 25 -13.78 10.66 -3.57
C GLU A 25 -12.88 11.79 -4.06
N LEU A 26 -12.73 11.93 -5.40
CA LEU A 26 -11.98 13.02 -6.02
C LEU A 26 -12.59 14.40 -5.72
N ALA A 27 -13.92 14.50 -5.64
CA ALA A 27 -14.62 15.72 -5.25
C ALA A 27 -14.30 16.14 -3.81
N LYS A 28 -14.27 15.17 -2.89
CA LYS A 28 -13.93 15.40 -1.49
C LYS A 28 -12.47 15.81 -1.34
N SER A 29 -11.52 15.12 -1.99
CA SER A 29 -10.09 15.41 -1.86
C SER A 29 -9.71 16.80 -2.36
N CYS A 30 -10.37 17.27 -3.43
CA CYS A 30 -10.10 18.60 -3.99
C CYS A 30 -11.03 19.71 -3.43
N GLY A 31 -11.96 19.38 -2.53
CA GLY A 31 -12.90 20.35 -1.97
C GLY A 31 -13.83 21.01 -3.01
N VAL A 32 -14.21 20.25 -4.04
CA VAL A 32 -15.00 20.72 -5.19
C VAL A 32 -16.32 19.96 -5.25
N MET A 33 -17.38 20.60 -5.76
CA MET A 33 -18.66 19.94 -5.94
C MET A 33 -18.57 18.80 -6.97
N LEU A 34 -19.13 17.65 -6.61
CA LEU A 34 -19.20 16.47 -7.48
C LEU A 34 -19.80 16.80 -8.85
N GLN A 35 -20.85 17.63 -8.91
CA GLN A 35 -21.48 18.00 -10.18
C GLN A 35 -20.54 18.74 -11.12
N THR A 36 -19.63 19.57 -10.59
CA THR A 36 -18.65 20.31 -11.37
C THR A 36 -17.64 19.38 -12.01
N ILE A 37 -17.12 18.43 -11.23
CA ILE A 37 -16.16 17.42 -11.72
C ILE A 37 -16.85 16.51 -12.72
N LYS A 38 -18.05 16.02 -12.41
CA LYS A 38 -18.82 15.13 -13.28
C LYS A 38 -19.06 15.75 -14.66
N LYS A 39 -19.59 16.97 -14.72
CA LYS A 39 -19.83 17.67 -16.00
C LYS A 39 -18.56 17.76 -16.86
N ARG A 40 -17.44 18.07 -16.22
CA ARG A 40 -16.16 18.24 -16.92
C ARG A 40 -15.56 16.90 -17.34
N ALA A 41 -15.60 15.89 -16.48
CA ALA A 41 -15.17 14.53 -16.79
C ALA A 41 -16.00 13.93 -17.95
N ASP A 42 -17.31 14.15 -17.95
CA ASP A 42 -18.20 13.73 -19.03
C ASP A 42 -17.85 14.44 -20.35
N SER A 43 -17.56 15.75 -20.31
CA SER A 43 -17.15 16.52 -21.49
C SER A 43 -15.79 16.11 -22.06
N GLU A 44 -14.88 15.65 -21.21
CA GLU A 44 -13.54 15.19 -21.59
C GLU A 44 -13.50 13.67 -21.87
N GLY A 45 -14.64 13.00 -21.76
CA GLY A 45 -14.81 11.57 -22.07
C GLY A 45 -14.00 10.65 -21.16
N TRP A 46 -13.89 10.97 -19.87
CA TRP A 46 -13.13 10.16 -18.92
C TRP A 46 -13.73 8.75 -18.83
N LYS A 47 -12.88 7.72 -19.02
CA LYS A 47 -13.32 6.33 -19.01
C LYS A 47 -12.80 5.60 -17.79
N ARG A 48 -13.72 5.02 -17.03
CA ARG A 48 -13.36 4.18 -15.89
C ARG A 48 -13.28 2.71 -16.34
N PRO A 49 -12.24 1.95 -15.96
CA PRO A 49 -12.16 0.52 -16.25
C PRO A 49 -13.34 -0.22 -15.63
N GLU A 50 -13.82 -1.27 -16.30
CA GLU A 50 -14.79 -2.25 -15.77
C GLU A 50 -14.09 -3.23 -14.81
N SER A 51 -13.31 -2.73 -13.84
CA SER A 51 -12.72 -3.61 -12.81
C SER A 51 -13.77 -4.05 -11.78
N ASP A 52 -13.65 -5.27 -11.26
CA ASP A 52 -14.50 -5.77 -10.18
C ASP A 52 -14.50 -4.76 -9.00
N ARG A 53 -15.70 -4.36 -8.55
CA ARG A 53 -15.91 -3.41 -7.45
C ARG A 53 -15.15 -3.84 -6.18
N THR A 54 -14.97 -5.14 -5.99
CA THR A 54 -14.25 -5.74 -4.87
C THR A 54 -12.75 -5.48 -4.96
N LEU A 55 -12.15 -5.70 -6.14
CA LEU A 55 -10.75 -5.39 -6.43
C LEU A 55 -10.45 -3.90 -6.25
N ARG A 56 -11.38 -3.03 -6.62
CA ARG A 56 -11.25 -1.58 -6.38
C ARG A 56 -11.20 -1.23 -4.90
N ARG A 57 -12.15 -1.75 -4.11
CA ARG A 57 -12.15 -1.52 -2.66
C ARG A 57 -10.85 -2.00 -2.01
N LEU A 58 -10.33 -3.14 -2.44
CA LEU A 58 -9.08 -3.69 -1.93
C LEU A 58 -7.88 -2.81 -2.27
N LYS A 59 -7.76 -2.35 -3.54
CA LYS A 59 -6.71 -1.42 -3.96
C LYS A 59 -6.79 -0.10 -3.18
N ASN A 60 -7.98 0.47 -3.04
CA ASN A 60 -8.19 1.74 -2.31
C ASN A 60 -7.83 1.59 -0.84
N HIS A 61 -8.23 0.49 -0.20
CA HIS A 61 -7.88 0.21 1.18
C HIS A 61 -6.36 0.07 1.36
N ARG A 62 -5.67 -0.59 0.42
CA ARG A 62 -4.21 -0.70 0.43
C ARG A 62 -3.53 0.66 0.32
N VAL A 63 -3.99 1.53 -0.57
CA VAL A 63 -3.47 2.90 -0.70
C VAL A 63 -3.69 3.70 0.60
N GLN A 64 -4.88 3.63 1.19
CA GLN A 64 -5.18 4.31 2.46
C GLN A 64 -4.30 3.80 3.62
N MET A 65 -4.05 2.49 3.68
CA MET A 65 -3.14 1.91 4.67
C MET A 65 -1.71 2.42 4.49
N LEU A 66 -1.22 2.45 3.25
CA LEU A 66 0.12 2.97 2.96
C LEU A 66 0.24 4.44 3.33
N ASP A 67 -0.75 5.28 3.00
CA ASP A 67 -0.78 6.69 3.40
C ASP A 67 -0.78 6.85 4.93
N ALA A 68 -1.57 6.04 5.65
CA ALA A 68 -1.60 6.07 7.11
C ALA A 68 -0.26 5.68 7.74
N ILE A 69 0.41 4.65 7.20
CA ILE A 69 1.74 4.23 7.65
C ILE A 69 2.76 5.33 7.39
N CYS A 70 2.80 5.88 6.17
CA CYS A 70 3.71 6.95 5.80
C CYS A 70 3.52 8.19 6.68
N ASN A 71 2.27 8.63 6.90
CA ASN A 71 1.99 9.79 7.76
C ASN A 71 2.39 9.55 9.21
N SER A 72 2.06 8.38 9.76
CA SER A 72 2.43 8.00 11.13
C SER A 72 3.96 7.96 11.31
N THR A 73 4.67 7.39 10.34
CA THR A 73 6.13 7.33 10.34
C THR A 73 6.76 8.71 10.23
N MET A 74 6.30 9.56 9.32
CA MET A 74 6.81 10.93 9.17
C MET A 74 6.58 11.75 10.44
N GLU A 75 5.43 11.59 11.10
CA GLU A 75 5.17 12.27 12.37
C GLU A 75 6.06 11.74 13.50
N GLY A 76 6.30 10.43 13.54
CA GLY A 76 7.23 9.81 14.50
C GLY A 76 8.67 10.28 14.32
N LEU A 77 9.15 10.39 13.08
CA LEU A 77 10.46 10.95 12.75
C LEU A 77 10.55 12.42 13.18
N ARG A 78 9.53 13.23 12.90
CA ARG A 78 9.49 14.63 13.34
C ARG A 78 9.53 14.77 14.86
N LYS A 79 8.81 13.91 15.60
CA LYS A 79 8.85 13.90 17.08
C LYS A 79 10.23 13.52 17.59
N ALA A 80 10.89 12.55 16.95
CA ALA A 80 12.26 12.20 17.28
C ALA A 80 13.19 13.39 17.04
N ASP A 81 13.14 14.03 15.88
CA ASP A 81 14.01 15.17 15.55
C ASP A 81 13.80 16.36 16.51
N ASN A 82 12.56 16.61 16.94
CA ASN A 82 12.27 17.58 17.98
C ASN A 82 12.93 17.20 19.32
N LEU A 83 12.91 15.93 19.71
CA LEU A 83 13.56 15.44 20.92
C LEU A 83 15.07 15.68 20.88
N LEU A 84 15.72 15.52 19.72
CA LEU A 84 17.13 15.89 19.56
C LEU A 84 17.37 17.40 19.66
N SER A 85 16.43 18.22 19.16
CA SER A 85 16.60 19.67 19.19
C SER A 85 16.56 20.26 20.61
N GLU A 86 15.94 19.55 21.55
CA GLU A 86 15.80 19.92 22.97
C GLU A 86 16.62 18.99 23.89
N CYS A 87 17.54 18.21 23.33
CA CYS A 87 18.29 17.18 24.06
C CYS A 87 19.37 17.78 24.97
N ASP A 88 19.28 17.50 26.27
CA ASP A 88 20.30 17.84 27.26
C ASP A 88 21.11 16.61 27.74
N CYS A 89 20.78 15.39 27.29
CA CYS A 89 21.46 14.17 27.76
C CYS A 89 21.60 13.06 26.71
N LEU A 90 22.64 12.23 26.85
CA LEU A 90 22.95 11.13 25.92
C LEU A 90 21.82 10.10 25.73
N ARG A 91 20.92 9.97 26.72
CA ARG A 91 19.77 9.06 26.64
C ARG A 91 18.79 9.48 25.54
N ASP A 92 18.59 10.78 25.35
CA ASP A 92 17.66 11.30 24.34
C ASP A 92 18.22 11.09 22.92
N VAL A 93 19.55 11.19 22.78
CA VAL A 93 20.27 10.82 21.54
C VAL A 93 20.11 9.33 21.22
N GLU A 94 20.24 8.46 22.21
CA GLU A 94 20.06 7.02 22.02
C GLU A 94 18.60 6.67 21.65
N LEU A 95 17.64 7.33 22.28
CA LEU A 95 16.22 7.15 21.99
C LEU A 95 15.86 7.66 20.59
N HIS A 96 16.40 8.80 20.16
CA HIS A 96 16.29 9.28 18.78
C HIS A 96 16.83 8.25 17.79
N SER A 97 18.05 7.79 18.01
CA SER A 97 18.73 6.91 17.07
C SER A 97 18.00 5.57 16.90
N LYS A 98 17.41 5.03 17.96
CA LYS A 98 16.54 3.83 17.90
C LYS A 98 15.24 4.11 17.14
N THR A 99 14.61 5.24 17.41
CA THR A 99 13.35 5.66 16.77
C THR A 99 13.52 5.84 15.26
N VAL A 100 14.58 6.56 14.84
CA VAL A 100 14.88 6.77 13.42
C VAL A 100 15.20 5.47 12.70
N LYS A 101 15.95 4.55 13.35
CA LYS A 101 16.24 3.24 12.77
C LYS A 101 14.96 2.45 12.52
N ASN A 102 14.09 2.32 13.52
CA ASN A 102 12.83 1.59 13.39
C ASN A 102 11.95 2.15 12.26
N TYR A 103 11.83 3.47 12.15
CA TYR A 103 11.02 4.10 11.10
C TYR A 103 11.63 3.98 9.70
N LYS A 104 12.96 3.99 9.57
CA LYS A 104 13.64 3.69 8.30
C LYS A 104 13.37 2.25 7.85
N ASP A 105 13.40 1.29 8.78
CA ASP A 105 13.12 -0.12 8.47
C ASP A 105 11.66 -0.31 8.02
N ILE A 106 10.71 0.49 8.54
CA ILE A 106 9.28 0.44 8.18
C ILE A 106 8.98 1.15 6.84
N CYS A 107 9.58 2.31 6.57
CA CYS A 107 9.21 3.15 5.41
C CYS A 107 10.17 3.13 4.21
N ILE A 108 11.43 2.71 4.39
CA ILE A 108 12.46 2.83 3.35
C ILE A 108 13.10 1.47 3.01
N GLY A 109 12.83 0.42 3.79
CA GLY A 109 13.57 -0.84 3.69
C GLY A 109 13.28 -1.74 2.50
N LYS A 110 12.10 -1.62 1.86
CA LYS A 110 11.74 -2.44 0.69
C LYS A 110 10.89 -1.65 -0.29
N SER A 111 11.37 -1.49 -1.52
CA SER A 111 10.58 -0.99 -2.64
C SER A 111 9.36 -1.89 -2.88
N PRO A 112 8.25 -1.35 -3.45
CA PRO A 112 7.10 -2.17 -3.84
C PRO A 112 7.49 -3.36 -4.73
N ASP A 113 8.51 -3.18 -5.59
CA ASP A 113 9.07 -4.24 -6.43
C ASP A 113 9.83 -5.31 -5.64
N GLU A 114 10.51 -4.95 -4.55
CA GLU A 114 11.15 -5.92 -3.64
C GLU A 114 10.12 -6.71 -2.82
N LEU A 115 9.03 -6.08 -2.40
CA LEU A 115 7.91 -6.76 -1.73
C LEU A 115 7.19 -7.72 -2.68
N LEU A 116 7.00 -7.33 -3.95
CA LEU A 116 6.41 -8.19 -4.98
C LEU A 116 7.32 -9.37 -5.34
N LYS A 117 8.64 -9.17 -5.38
CA LYS A 117 9.61 -10.26 -5.58
C LYS A 117 9.57 -11.29 -4.47
N GLU A 118 9.41 -10.87 -3.21
CA GLU A 118 9.24 -11.80 -2.08
C GLU A 118 7.93 -12.60 -2.18
N GLU A 119 6.82 -11.98 -2.61
CA GLU A 119 5.57 -12.70 -2.90
C GLU A 119 5.73 -13.70 -4.05
N THR A 120 6.50 -13.34 -5.09
CA THR A 120 6.77 -14.24 -6.25
C THR A 120 7.68 -15.41 -5.86
N GLN A 121 8.60 -15.19 -4.92
CA GLN A 121 9.46 -16.25 -4.35
C GLN A 121 8.64 -17.18 -3.44
N ALA A 122 7.69 -16.64 -2.67
CA ALA A 122 6.78 -17.44 -1.85
C ALA A 122 5.81 -18.28 -2.70
N SER A 123 5.32 -17.77 -3.84
CA SER A 123 4.51 -18.57 -4.77
C SER A 123 5.32 -19.70 -5.43
N SER A 124 6.59 -19.45 -5.78
CA SER A 124 7.50 -20.48 -6.30
C SER A 124 7.72 -21.62 -5.30
N GLY A 125 7.87 -21.32 -4.01
CA GLY A 125 8.05 -22.35 -2.98
C GLY A 125 6.78 -23.18 -2.73
N ILE A 126 5.59 -22.57 -2.86
CA ILE A 126 4.32 -23.30 -2.78
C ILE A 126 4.14 -24.20 -4.01
N GLU A 127 4.53 -23.74 -5.20
CA GLU A 127 4.50 -24.54 -6.42
C GLU A 127 5.48 -25.73 -6.37
N GLU A 128 6.71 -25.53 -5.86
CA GLU A 128 7.67 -26.62 -5.60
C GLU A 128 7.14 -27.63 -4.59
N LEU A 129 6.61 -27.19 -3.45
CA LEU A 129 6.01 -28.08 -2.44
C LEU A 129 4.79 -28.83 -3.01
N THR A 130 3.98 -28.17 -3.84
CA THR A 130 2.81 -28.79 -4.49
C THR A 130 3.26 -29.85 -5.51
N ALA A 131 4.35 -29.59 -6.24
CA ALA A 131 4.94 -30.55 -7.17
C ALA A 131 5.56 -31.74 -6.43
N GLU A 132 6.28 -31.52 -5.33
CA GLU A 132 6.85 -32.58 -4.48
C GLU A 132 5.76 -33.47 -3.87
N LEU A 133 4.68 -32.87 -3.35
CA LEU A 133 3.52 -33.60 -2.85
C LEU A 133 2.82 -34.41 -3.95
N GLY A 134 2.83 -33.94 -5.20
CA GLY A 134 2.29 -34.65 -6.36
C GLY A 134 3.11 -35.86 -6.81
N HIS A 135 4.35 -35.99 -6.35
CA HIS A 135 5.25 -37.11 -6.65
C HIS A 135 5.34 -38.16 -5.53
N LEU A 136 4.63 -37.95 -4.42
CA LEU A 136 4.58 -38.93 -3.34
C LEU A 136 3.95 -40.23 -3.83
N SER A 137 4.65 -41.34 -3.61
CA SER A 137 4.11 -42.66 -3.92
C SER A 137 3.00 -43.03 -2.92
N SER A 138 2.15 -43.97 -3.29
CA SER A 138 1.14 -44.50 -2.37
C SER A 138 1.75 -45.19 -1.14
N GLU A 139 3.03 -45.55 -1.18
CA GLU A 139 3.78 -46.11 -0.06
C GLU A 139 4.23 -45.01 0.90
N ASP A 140 4.70 -43.87 0.39
CA ASP A 140 5.09 -42.70 1.20
C ASP A 140 3.88 -42.12 1.97
N ILE A 141 2.72 -42.05 1.31
CA ILE A 141 1.47 -41.60 1.94
C ILE A 141 1.06 -42.54 3.08
N LYS A 142 1.25 -43.86 2.90
CA LYS A 142 0.92 -44.86 3.94
C LYS A 142 1.90 -44.83 5.10
N ALA A 143 3.18 -44.57 4.85
CA ALA A 143 4.19 -44.45 5.90
C ALA A 143 3.85 -43.30 6.87
N VAL A 144 3.51 -42.13 6.33
CA VAL A 144 3.12 -40.96 7.15
C VAL A 144 1.83 -41.20 7.94
N LEU A 145 0.84 -41.85 7.34
CA LEU A 145 -0.43 -42.16 8.02
C LEU A 145 -0.27 -43.22 9.12
N ASN A 146 0.66 -44.16 8.97
CA ASN A 146 0.91 -45.22 9.96
C ASN A 146 1.91 -44.82 11.05
N GLU A 147 2.75 -43.80 10.83
CA GLU A 147 3.59 -43.19 11.88
C GLU A 147 2.79 -42.27 12.82
N SER A 148 1.52 -41.99 12.50
CA SER A 148 0.61 -41.17 13.30
C SER A 148 -0.25 -41.98 14.30
N GLU A 149 -0.03 -43.30 14.40
CA GLU A 149 -0.56 -44.20 15.45
C GLU A 149 0.50 -44.49 16.52
#